data_AF-A0A4Y9RL70-F1
#
_entry.id   AF-A0A4Y9RL70-F1
#
_cell.length_a   1.000
_cell.length_b   1.000
_cell.length_c   1.000
_cell.angle_alpha   90.00
_cell.angle_beta   90.00
_cell.angle_gamma   90.00
#
_symmetry.space_group_name_H-M   'P 1'
#
loop_
_entity.id
_entity.type
_entity.pdbx_description
1 polymer ?
#
loop_
_entity_poly.entity_id
_entity_poly.type
_entity_poly.pdbx_seq_one_letter_code
_entity_poly.pdbx_strand_id
1 'polypeptide(L)' 'MPALLIIDMQVVMTWPTPAVRNNHQAEAVIRGLLSAWRARNAPIVHVRHISRPSR' A
#
# COMPACT_ATOMS: atom_id res chain seq x y z
N MET A 1 -2.81 -21.21 1.84
CA MET A 1 -3.11 -20.28 0.73
C MET A 1 -2.41 -18.96 1.00
N PRO A 2 -1.84 -18.27 -0.02
CA PRO A 2 -1.16 -17.00 0.17
C PRO A 2 -2.16 -15.84 0.36
N ALA A 3 -1.74 -14.79 1.07
CA ALA A 3 -2.48 -13.54 1.23
C ALA A 3 -1.69 -12.37 0.61
N LEU A 4 -2.38 -11.37 0.07
CA LEU A 4 -1.77 -10.12 -0.37
C LEU A 4 -1.80 -9.11 0.78
N LEU A 5 -0.61 -8.70 1.24
CA LEU A 5 -0.45 -7.68 2.26
C LEU A 5 -0.02 -6.36 1.61
N ILE A 6 -0.82 -5.30 1.76
CA ILE A 6 -0.50 -3.95 1.27
C ILE A 6 -0.21 -3.07 2.48
N ILE A 7 1.02 -2.59 2.60
CA ILE A 7 1.50 -1.88 3.78
C ILE A 7 1.62 -0.38 3.49
N ASP A 8 0.95 0.43 4.32
CA ASP A 8 1.12 1.89 4.42
C ASP A 8 1.02 2.67 3.10
N MET A 9 0.24 2.15 2.14
CA MET A 9 -0.14 2.86 0.91
C MET A 9 -1.16 3.97 1.20
N GLN A 10 -0.71 4.97 1.96
CA GLN A 10 -1.49 6.09 2.46
C GLN A 10 -1.12 7.39 1.73
N VAL A 11 -2.07 8.32 1.63
CA VAL A 11 -1.87 9.63 0.98
C VAL A 11 -0.70 10.42 1.58
N VAL A 12 -0.37 10.23 2.86
CA VAL A 12 0.78 10.90 3.49
C VAL A 12 2.13 10.56 2.81
N MET A 13 2.22 9.43 2.10
CA MET A 13 3.38 9.08 1.26
C MET A 13 3.57 10.02 0.06
N THR A 14 2.60 10.90 -0.24
CA THR A 14 2.69 11.93 -1.29
C THR A 14 2.99 13.33 -0.74
N TRP A 15 3.05 13.51 0.59
CA TRP A 15 3.17 14.80 1.27
C TRP A 15 4.64 15.12 1.65
N PRO A 16 4.99 16.40 1.91
CA PRO A 16 6.20 16.97 1.35
C PRO A 16 7.43 16.62 2.18
N THR A 17 8.19 15.65 1.69
CA THR A 17 9.62 15.75 1.36
C THR A 17 9.95 14.40 0.72
N PRO A 18 10.00 14.27 -0.62
CA PRO A 18 10.40 13.00 -1.20
C PRO A 18 11.90 12.86 -0.97
N ALA A 19 12.29 12.01 -0.02
CA ALA A 19 13.45 11.17 -0.29
C ALA A 19 13.28 10.62 -1.72
N VAL A 20 14.33 10.64 -2.53
CA VAL A 20 14.28 10.19 -3.93
C VAL A 20 13.62 8.81 -3.98
N ARG A 21 12.40 8.74 -4.53
CA ARG A 21 11.69 7.47 -4.71
C ARG A 21 12.35 6.74 -5.88
N ASN A 22 12.61 5.45 -5.70
CA ASN A 22 13.24 4.61 -6.73
C ASN A 22 12.22 3.84 -7.58
N ASN A 23 10.99 3.66 -7.10
CA ASN A 23 9.95 2.87 -7.76
C ASN A 23 8.70 3.71 -8.07
N HIS A 24 8.78 4.49 -9.15
CA HIS A 24 7.69 5.37 -9.60
C HIS A 24 6.44 4.63 -10.10
N GLN A 25 6.54 3.31 -10.33
CA GLN A 25 5.43 2.48 -10.80
C GLN A 25 4.78 1.66 -9.69
N ALA A 26 5.23 1.81 -8.43
CA ALA A 26 4.79 1.00 -7.30
C ALA A 26 3.26 0.92 -7.20
N GLU A 27 2.57 2.06 -7.29
CA GLU A 27 1.12 2.16 -7.19
C GLU A 27 0.41 1.39 -8.33
N ALA A 28 0.97 1.40 -9.54
CA ALA A 28 0.44 0.66 -10.68
C ALA A 28 0.60 -0.85 -10.51
N VAL A 29 1.76 -1.30 -10.02
CA VAL A 29 2.03 -2.73 -9.73
C VAL A 29 1.12 -3.23 -8.62
N ILE A 30 0.95 -2.45 -7.54
CA ILE A 30 0.07 -2.79 -6.41
C ILE A 30 -1.38 -2.92 -6.88
N ARG A 31 -1.84 -2.02 -7.78
CA ARG A 31 -3.17 -2.14 -8.40
C ARG A 31 -3.32 -3.45 -9.17
N GLY A 32 -2.30 -3.86 -9.94
CA GLY A 32 -2.33 -5.13 -10.68
C GLY A 32 -2.45 -6.35 -9.75
N LEU A 33 -1.64 -6.39 -8.69
CA LEU A 33 -1.71 -7.45 -7.68
C LEU A 33 -3.08 -7.47 -6.98
N LEU A 34 -3.59 -6.30 -6.59
CA LEU A 34 -4.88 -6.17 -5.92
C LEU A 34 -6.03 -6.68 -6.81
N SER A 35 -6.03 -6.34 -8.10
CA SER A 35 -7.01 -6.85 -9.06
C SER A 35 -6.93 -8.37 -9.20
N ALA A 36 -5.73 -8.94 -9.32
CA ALA A 36 -5.53 -10.38 -9.46
C ALA A 36 -5.99 -11.16 -8.21
N TRP A 37 -5.79 -10.60 -7.01
CA TRP A 37 -6.28 -11.22 -5.77
C TRP A 37 -7.79 -11.13 -5.62
N ARG A 38 -8.38 -9.97 -5.96
CA ARG A 38 -9.85 -9.80 -5.96
C ARG A 38 -10.53 -10.76 -6.92
N ALA A 39 -9.99 -10.92 -8.14
CA ALA A 39 -10.55 -11.84 -9.13
C ALA A 39 -10.57 -13.31 -8.68
N ARG A 40 -9.71 -13.67 -7.72
CA ARG A 40 -9.60 -15.03 -7.17
C ARG A 40 -10.36 -15.21 -5.85
N ASN A 41 -11.05 -14.18 -5.36
CA ASN A 41 -11.59 -14.12 -3.99
C ASN A 41 -10.55 -14.53 -2.93
N ALA A 42 -9.29 -14.16 -3.17
CA ALA A 42 -8.17 -14.52 -2.31
C ALA A 42 -8.04 -13.55 -1.12
N PRO A 43 -7.41 -13.95 0.00
CA PRO A 43 -7.24 -13.08 1.16
C PRO A 43 -6.41 -11.82 0.84
N ILE A 44 -6.94 -10.65 1.22
CA ILE A 44 -6.30 -9.34 1.05
C ILE A 44 -6.32 -8.63 2.41
N VAL A 45 -5.18 -8.07 2.82
CA VAL A 45 -5.06 -7.31 4.07
C VAL A 45 -4.41 -5.96 3.76
N HIS A 46 -5.10 -4.89 4.17
CA HIS A 46 -4.60 -3.52 4.11
C HIS A 46 -4.09 -3.11 5.49
N VAL A 47 -2.80 -2.82 5.59
CA VAL A 47 -2.17 -2.29 6.81
C VAL A 47 -2.07 -0.78 6.70
N ARG A 48 -2.35 -0.10 7.81
CA ARG A 48 -2.32 1.35 7.92
C ARG A 48 -1.55 1.78 9.16
N HIS A 49 -0.55 2.64 8.98
CA HIS A 49 0.09 3.35 10.06
C HIS A 49 -0.81 4.47 10.62
N ILE A 50 -0.97 4.47 11.94
CA ILE A 50 -1.72 5.46 12.71
C ILE A 50 -0.90 5.78 13.97
N SER A 51 -0.51 7.03 14.14
CA SER A 51 0.12 7.53 15.36
C SER A 51 -0.89 8.29 16.23
N ARG A 52 -0.65 8.33 17.54
CA ARG A 52 -1.38 9.23 18.45
C ARG A 52 -0.67 10.59 18.47
N PRO A 53 -1.39 11.71 18.51
CA PRO A 53 -0.76 13.01 18.74
C PRO A 53 -0.05 13.02 20.10
N SER A 54 1.09 13.71 20.18
CA SER A 54 1.76 13.97 21.46
C SER A 54 0.85 14.81 22.36
N ARG A 55 0.82 14.49 23.66
CA ARG A 55 0.16 15.34 24.67
C ARG A 55 0.84 16.70 24.78
#